data_AF-A0A925QVW9-F1
#
_entry.id   AF-A0A925QVW9-F1
#
_cell.length_a   1.000
_cell.length_b   1.000
_cell.length_c   1.000
_cell.angle_alpha   90.00
_cell.angle_beta   90.00
_cell.angle_gamma   90.00
#
_symmetry.space_group_name_H-M   'P 1'
#
loop_
_entity.id
_entity.type
_entity.pdbx_description
1 polymer ?
#
loop_
_entity_poly.entity_id
_entity_poly.type
_entity_poly.pdbx_seq_one_letter_code
_entity_poly.pdbx_strand_id
1 'polypeptide(L)'
;MKQSINIIIAIGFIASLSSCAYSKKFTASYYAENKDLFHSLQERYKQQYDKQPFSVEIKDKLSKEVGLEIITDSLRYIYGLSSEGSALTDTLRKYGFNVDLTMGIIRDMQKLNCTWLTNLDYYDRLQKKYTVFVSIRHKQLESTFKKDKYFTLAMFNTPQPFDEKGRMLDNRDRKQLRKLNGAILFKLDDRTGYALTATFR
;
A
#
# COMPACT_ATOMS: atom_id res chain seq x y z
N MET A 1 -9.85 -37.58 34.38
CA MET A 1 -10.42 -36.20 34.39
C MET A 1 -9.33 -35.11 34.37
N LYS A 2 -8.36 -35.10 35.31
CA LYS A 2 -7.26 -34.10 35.31
C LYS A 2 -6.38 -34.11 34.04
N GLN A 3 -6.14 -35.28 33.46
CA GLN A 3 -5.32 -35.44 32.26
C GLN A 3 -5.97 -34.83 31.00
N SER A 4 -7.30 -34.95 30.88
CA SER A 4 -8.08 -34.37 29.77
C SER A 4 -8.15 -32.85 29.83
N ILE A 5 -8.19 -32.26 31.04
CA ILE A 5 -8.16 -30.80 31.25
C ILE A 5 -6.80 -30.22 30.85
N ASN A 6 -5.70 -30.89 31.19
CA ASN A 6 -4.34 -30.44 30.82
C ASN A 6 -4.11 -30.48 29.30
N ILE A 7 -4.70 -31.45 28.58
CA ILE A 7 -4.61 -31.53 27.12
C ILE A 7 -5.39 -30.38 26.46
N ILE A 8 -6.58 -30.05 26.97
CA ILE A 8 -7.39 -28.92 26.44
C ILE A 8 -6.68 -27.58 26.66
N ILE A 9 -6.06 -27.39 27.84
CA ILE A 9 -5.28 -26.18 28.13
C ILE A 9 -4.05 -26.10 27.20
N ALA A 10 -3.35 -27.21 26.95
CA ALA A 10 -2.20 -27.24 26.05
C ALA A 10 -2.58 -26.95 24.58
N ILE A 11 -3.69 -27.50 24.10
CA ILE A 11 -4.21 -27.25 22.74
C ILE A 11 -4.66 -25.78 22.61
N GLY A 12 -5.31 -25.21 23.63
CA GLY A 12 -5.68 -23.80 23.68
C GLY A 12 -4.46 -22.88 23.63
N PHE A 13 -3.36 -23.26 24.30
CA PHE A 13 -2.12 -22.49 24.28
C PHE A 13 -1.41 -22.54 22.90
N ILE A 14 -1.36 -23.71 22.27
CA ILE A 14 -0.76 -23.88 20.92
C ILE A 14 -1.56 -23.12 19.86
N ALA A 15 -2.91 -23.13 19.94
CA ALA A 15 -3.77 -22.39 19.02
C ALA A 15 -3.62 -20.86 19.14
N SER A 16 -3.22 -20.36 20.31
CA SER A 16 -3.00 -18.93 20.52
C SER A 16 -1.69 -18.41 19.90
N LEU A 17 -0.67 -19.25 19.75
CA LEU A 17 0.66 -18.86 19.26
C LEU A 17 0.71 -18.71 17.72
N SER A 18 -0.16 -19.40 16.98
CA SER A 18 -0.20 -19.34 15.51
C SER A 18 -0.93 -18.12 14.95
N SER A 19 -1.67 -17.36 15.77
CA SER A 19 -2.44 -16.19 15.32
C SER A 19 -1.55 -14.97 15.01
N CYS A 20 -0.43 -14.79 15.71
CA CYS A 20 0.41 -13.59 15.54
C CYS A 20 1.33 -13.64 14.32
N ALA A 21 1.75 -14.83 13.87
CA ALA A 21 2.65 -15.01 12.73
C ALA A 21 1.95 -14.91 11.37
N TYR A 22 0.62 -15.10 11.34
CA TYR A 22 -0.15 -15.23 10.10
C TYR A 22 -0.10 -13.97 9.21
N SER A 23 -0.25 -12.78 9.81
CA SER A 23 -0.31 -11.52 9.06
C SER A 23 0.99 -11.19 8.30
N LYS A 24 2.16 -11.49 8.88
CA LYS A 24 3.46 -11.29 8.23
C LYS A 24 3.67 -12.25 7.06
N LYS A 25 3.30 -13.53 7.24
CA LYS A 25 3.41 -14.54 6.19
C LYS A 25 2.50 -14.22 5.01
N PHE A 26 1.22 -13.88 5.28
CA PHE A 26 0.29 -13.44 4.25
C PHE A 26 0.86 -12.26 3.45
N THR A 27 1.34 -11.24 4.15
CA THR A 27 1.87 -10.02 3.54
C THR A 27 3.02 -10.31 2.57
N ALA A 28 4.01 -11.11 3.00
CA ALA A 28 5.15 -11.48 2.17
C ALA A 28 4.74 -12.33 0.96
N SER A 29 3.86 -13.31 1.16
CA SER A 29 3.35 -14.16 0.08
C SER A 29 2.54 -13.36 -0.94
N TYR A 30 1.60 -12.54 -0.48
CA TYR A 30 0.76 -11.71 -1.34
C TYR A 30 1.60 -10.75 -2.19
N TYR A 31 2.62 -10.12 -1.61
CA TYR A 31 3.55 -9.29 -2.37
C TYR A 31 4.34 -10.12 -3.40
N ALA A 32 4.88 -11.26 -3.00
CA ALA A 32 5.67 -12.11 -3.90
C ALA A 32 4.87 -12.59 -5.10
N GLU A 33 3.61 -13.00 -4.89
CA GLU A 33 2.68 -13.44 -5.94
C GLU A 33 2.31 -12.33 -6.93
N ASN A 34 2.35 -11.06 -6.49
CA ASN A 34 1.93 -9.90 -7.28
C ASN A 34 3.10 -8.94 -7.61
N LYS A 35 4.34 -9.37 -7.41
CA LYS A 35 5.54 -8.50 -7.44
C LYS A 35 5.67 -7.75 -8.76
N ASP A 36 5.52 -8.46 -9.88
CA ASP A 36 5.66 -7.88 -11.21
C ASP A 36 4.55 -6.86 -11.50
N LEU A 37 3.34 -7.13 -11.01
CA LEU A 37 2.22 -6.20 -11.13
C LEU A 37 2.46 -4.92 -10.30
N PHE A 38 3.00 -5.04 -9.09
CA PHE A 38 3.39 -3.87 -8.29
C PHE A 38 4.49 -3.05 -8.96
N HIS A 39 5.52 -3.68 -9.53
CA HIS A 39 6.62 -2.97 -10.19
C HIS A 39 6.11 -2.26 -11.45
N SER A 40 5.30 -2.94 -12.27
CA SER A 40 4.66 -2.33 -13.43
C SER A 40 3.72 -1.18 -13.06
N LEU A 41 2.95 -1.33 -11.97
CA LEU A 41 2.11 -0.27 -11.43
C LEU A 41 2.95 0.95 -11.01
N GLN A 42 4.07 0.73 -10.32
CA GLN A 42 4.99 1.80 -9.90
C GLN A 42 5.51 2.62 -11.09
N GLU A 43 5.95 1.91 -12.14
CA GLU A 43 6.54 2.49 -13.33
C GLU A 43 5.51 3.30 -14.12
N ARG A 44 4.33 2.71 -14.38
CA ARG A 44 3.24 3.43 -15.06
C ARG A 44 2.76 4.62 -14.26
N TYR A 45 2.58 4.45 -12.95
CA TYR A 45 2.20 5.54 -12.07
C TYR A 45 3.23 6.66 -12.08
N LYS A 46 4.54 6.33 -12.06
CA LYS A 46 5.61 7.32 -12.21
C LYS A 46 5.53 8.06 -13.55
N GLN A 47 5.38 7.32 -14.64
CA GLN A 47 5.30 7.89 -15.98
C GLN A 47 4.16 8.91 -16.11
N GLN A 48 3.01 8.64 -15.48
CA GLN A 48 1.88 9.57 -15.47
C GLN A 48 2.09 10.71 -14.47
N TYR A 49 2.61 10.42 -13.28
CA TYR A 49 2.81 11.39 -12.22
C TYR A 49 3.84 12.47 -12.61
N ASP A 50 4.89 12.09 -13.36
CA ASP A 50 5.88 13.03 -13.88
C ASP A 50 5.27 14.05 -14.86
N LYS A 51 4.12 13.74 -15.48
CA LYS A 51 3.38 14.66 -16.35
C LYS A 51 2.33 15.45 -15.60
N GLN A 52 1.59 14.79 -14.73
CA GLN A 52 0.49 15.37 -13.96
C GLN A 52 0.42 14.70 -12.59
N PRO A 53 0.86 15.36 -11.50
CA PRO A 53 0.77 14.84 -10.15
C PRO A 53 -0.68 14.54 -9.74
N PHE A 54 -0.89 13.36 -9.14
CA PHE A 54 -2.22 12.89 -8.75
C PHE A 54 -2.16 11.79 -7.70
N SER A 55 -3.27 11.51 -7.02
CA SER A 55 -3.48 10.27 -6.27
C SER A 55 -4.82 9.64 -6.65
N VAL A 56 -4.92 8.33 -6.47
CA VAL A 56 -6.12 7.55 -6.82
C VAL A 56 -6.58 6.79 -5.58
N GLU A 57 -7.89 6.79 -5.35
CA GLU A 57 -8.57 6.02 -4.32
C GLU A 57 -9.64 5.14 -4.96
N ILE A 58 -9.74 3.88 -4.54
CA ILE A 58 -10.91 3.04 -4.84
C ILE A 58 -11.85 3.16 -3.64
N LYS A 59 -12.99 3.83 -3.84
CA LYS A 59 -13.86 4.30 -2.74
C LYS A 59 -14.74 3.21 -2.15
N ASP A 60 -15.06 2.18 -2.93
CA ASP A 60 -16.00 1.14 -2.53
C ASP A 60 -15.43 -0.27 -2.77
N LYS A 61 -16.01 -1.24 -2.06
CA LYS A 61 -15.58 -2.65 -2.11
C LYS A 61 -15.85 -3.33 -3.46
N LEU A 62 -16.80 -2.81 -4.25
CA LEU A 62 -17.12 -3.30 -5.59
C LEU A 62 -16.28 -2.61 -6.67
N SER A 63 -15.42 -1.66 -6.28
CA SER A 63 -14.54 -0.93 -7.18
C SER A 63 -15.27 -0.14 -8.29
N LYS A 64 -16.48 0.34 -7.99
CA LYS A 64 -17.34 1.08 -8.92
C LYS A 64 -17.11 2.59 -8.88
N GLU A 65 -16.50 3.09 -7.83
CA GLU A 65 -16.19 4.50 -7.61
C GLU A 65 -14.69 4.72 -7.40
N VAL A 66 -14.18 5.70 -8.12
CA VAL A 66 -12.80 6.16 -8.10
C VAL A 66 -12.76 7.57 -7.53
N GLY A 67 -11.96 7.75 -6.49
CA GLY A 67 -11.46 9.03 -6.05
C GLY A 67 -10.25 9.44 -6.88
N LEU A 68 -10.27 10.64 -7.47
CA LEU A 68 -9.13 11.19 -8.18
C LEU A 68 -8.75 12.53 -7.56
N GLU A 69 -7.58 12.59 -6.91
CA GLU A 69 -6.99 13.84 -6.42
C GLU A 69 -5.98 14.33 -7.45
N ILE A 70 -6.28 15.44 -8.13
CA ILE A 70 -5.40 16.07 -9.12
C ILE A 70 -4.67 17.21 -8.43
N ILE A 71 -3.34 17.17 -8.45
CA ILE A 71 -2.49 18.12 -7.73
C ILE A 71 -1.89 19.08 -8.76
N THR A 72 -2.20 20.36 -8.61
CA THR A 72 -1.63 21.46 -9.40
C THR A 72 -0.77 22.34 -8.49
N ASP A 73 -0.10 23.33 -9.08
CA ASP A 73 0.77 24.25 -8.33
C ASP A 73 0.03 25.06 -7.25
N SER A 74 -1.28 25.31 -7.45
CA SER A 74 -2.07 26.17 -6.58
C SER A 74 -3.21 25.46 -5.85
N LEU A 75 -3.73 24.38 -6.42
CA LEU A 75 -4.95 23.73 -5.95
C LEU A 75 -4.89 22.22 -6.04
N ARG A 76 -5.67 21.57 -5.17
CA ARG A 76 -5.97 20.14 -5.22
C ARG A 76 -7.44 19.97 -5.57
N TYR A 77 -7.71 19.34 -6.71
CA TYR A 77 -9.07 19.00 -7.12
C TYR A 77 -9.36 17.56 -6.73
N ILE A 78 -10.44 17.33 -5.99
CA ILE A 78 -10.83 15.98 -5.53
C ILE A 78 -12.16 15.62 -6.19
N TYR A 79 -12.14 14.57 -7.00
CA TYR A 79 -13.32 14.05 -7.69
C TYR A 79 -13.72 12.68 -7.14
N GLY A 80 -15.03 12.40 -7.12
CA GLY A 80 -15.57 11.05 -6.98
C GLY A 80 -16.32 10.70 -8.26
N LEU A 81 -15.87 9.66 -8.96
CA LEU A 81 -16.33 9.35 -10.32
C LEU A 81 -16.62 7.86 -10.42
N SER A 82 -17.59 7.47 -11.25
CA SER A 82 -17.78 6.06 -11.57
C SER A 82 -16.59 5.54 -12.38
N SER A 83 -16.13 4.32 -12.08
CA SER A 83 -15.03 3.65 -12.80
C SER A 83 -15.40 3.24 -14.23
N GLU A 84 -16.70 3.10 -14.53
CA GLU A 84 -17.23 2.70 -15.83
C GLU A 84 -17.84 3.87 -16.63
N GLY A 85 -18.05 5.02 -15.98
CA GLY A 85 -18.67 6.19 -16.60
C GLY A 85 -17.71 7.01 -17.48
N SER A 86 -18.26 7.68 -18.50
CA SER A 86 -17.48 8.57 -19.38
C SER A 86 -16.82 9.71 -18.61
N ALA A 87 -17.47 10.19 -17.54
CA ALA A 87 -17.01 11.30 -16.70
C ALA A 87 -15.57 11.12 -16.17
N LEU A 88 -15.16 9.90 -15.84
CA LEU A 88 -13.78 9.61 -15.44
C LEU A 88 -12.82 9.88 -16.61
N THR A 89 -13.08 9.29 -17.77
CA THR A 89 -12.24 9.49 -18.95
C THR A 89 -12.25 10.93 -19.45
N ASP A 90 -13.39 11.62 -19.35
CA ASP A 90 -13.53 13.03 -19.73
C ASP A 90 -12.71 13.93 -18.81
N THR A 91 -12.73 13.64 -17.50
CA THR A 91 -11.88 14.31 -16.50
C THR A 91 -10.40 14.08 -16.79
N LEU A 92 -10.00 12.83 -17.06
CA LEU A 92 -8.62 12.49 -17.41
C LEU A 92 -8.15 13.27 -18.65
N ARG A 93 -8.95 13.32 -19.73
CA ARG A 93 -8.63 14.13 -20.92
C ARG A 93 -8.52 15.61 -20.60
N LYS A 94 -9.47 16.16 -19.84
CA LYS A 94 -9.51 17.58 -19.46
C LYS A 94 -8.22 18.02 -18.76
N TYR A 95 -7.66 17.18 -17.91
CA TYR A 95 -6.44 17.48 -17.14
C TYR A 95 -5.17 16.89 -17.77
N GLY A 96 -5.20 16.53 -19.07
CA GLY A 96 -3.99 16.13 -19.81
C GLY A 96 -3.40 14.77 -19.43
N PHE A 97 -4.19 13.89 -18.79
CA PHE A 97 -3.75 12.54 -18.49
C PHE A 97 -3.68 11.68 -19.76
N ASN A 98 -2.74 10.73 -19.79
CA ASN A 98 -2.86 9.62 -20.73
C ASN A 98 -3.98 8.70 -20.22
N VAL A 99 -5.11 8.69 -20.92
CA VAL A 99 -6.33 7.98 -20.51
C VAL A 99 -6.07 6.47 -20.40
N ASP A 100 -5.48 5.85 -21.43
CA ASP A 100 -5.27 4.40 -21.45
C ASP A 100 -4.33 3.93 -20.35
N LEU A 101 -3.24 4.67 -20.14
CA LEU A 101 -2.27 4.41 -19.10
C LEU A 101 -2.92 4.57 -17.71
N THR A 102 -3.65 5.67 -17.48
CA THR A 102 -4.28 5.94 -16.18
C THR A 102 -5.41 4.96 -15.87
N MET A 103 -6.22 4.60 -16.87
CA MET A 103 -7.21 3.53 -16.72
C MET A 103 -6.54 2.17 -16.49
N GLY A 104 -5.37 1.92 -17.05
CA GLY A 104 -4.53 0.75 -16.73
C GLY A 104 -4.13 0.72 -15.25
N ILE A 105 -3.66 1.84 -14.70
CA ILE A 105 -3.35 1.99 -13.26
C ILE A 105 -4.57 1.68 -12.41
N ILE A 106 -5.73 2.26 -12.73
CA ILE A 106 -6.97 2.03 -11.98
C ILE A 106 -7.35 0.54 -12.01
N ARG A 107 -7.28 -0.12 -13.18
CA ARG A 107 -7.59 -1.55 -13.29
C ARG A 107 -6.62 -2.42 -12.49
N ASP A 108 -5.34 -2.09 -12.44
CA ASP A 108 -4.38 -2.81 -11.58
C ASP A 108 -4.70 -2.61 -10.11
N MET A 109 -5.05 -1.38 -9.70
CA MET A 109 -5.47 -1.11 -8.33
C MET A 109 -6.67 -1.96 -7.95
N GLN A 110 -7.66 -2.09 -8.83
CA GLN A 110 -8.82 -2.98 -8.63
C GLN A 110 -8.40 -4.45 -8.48
N LYS A 111 -7.52 -4.96 -9.35
CA LYS A 111 -7.01 -6.35 -9.28
C LYS A 111 -6.25 -6.63 -7.98
N LEU A 112 -5.48 -5.65 -7.51
CA LEU A 112 -4.67 -5.74 -6.29
C LEU A 112 -5.47 -5.44 -5.03
N ASN A 113 -6.77 -5.15 -5.11
CA ASN A 113 -7.56 -4.62 -3.99
C ASN A 113 -6.88 -3.41 -3.32
N CYS A 114 -6.19 -2.60 -4.12
CA CYS A 114 -5.56 -1.37 -3.69
C CYS A 114 -6.64 -0.31 -3.46
N THR A 115 -6.76 0.13 -2.21
CA THR A 115 -7.66 1.21 -1.81
C THR A 115 -7.08 2.58 -2.14
N TRP A 116 -5.75 2.75 -2.06
CA TRP A 116 -5.15 4.06 -2.29
C TRP A 116 -3.74 3.96 -2.87
N LEU A 117 -3.47 4.80 -3.87
CA LEU A 117 -2.20 4.93 -4.57
C LEU A 117 -1.81 6.41 -4.58
N THR A 118 -0.64 6.74 -4.03
CA THR A 118 -0.10 8.10 -4.06
C THR A 118 1.42 8.09 -4.19
N ASN A 119 1.99 9.22 -4.60
CA ASN A 119 3.39 9.55 -4.32
C ASN A 119 3.46 10.24 -2.96
N LEU A 120 4.39 9.82 -2.11
CA LEU A 120 4.68 10.45 -0.82
C LEU A 120 5.83 11.45 -0.99
N ASP A 121 5.72 12.61 -0.35
CA ASP A 121 6.81 13.56 -0.25
C ASP A 121 7.92 13.00 0.68
N TYR A 122 8.79 12.19 0.09
CA TYR A 122 9.93 11.60 0.76
C TYR A 122 11.22 12.36 0.40
N TYR A 123 11.97 12.78 1.41
CA TYR A 123 13.23 13.50 1.24
C TYR A 123 14.37 12.74 1.90
N ASP A 124 15.46 12.57 1.17
CA ASP A 124 16.71 12.06 1.71
C ASP A 124 17.83 13.05 1.39
N ARG A 125 18.58 13.44 2.42
CA ARG A 125 19.63 14.49 2.34
C ARG A 125 19.18 15.75 1.55
N LEU A 126 17.98 16.25 1.86
CA LEU A 126 17.36 17.42 1.21
C LEU A 126 17.02 17.23 -0.28
N GLN A 127 17.18 16.03 -0.82
CA GLN A 127 16.74 15.68 -2.16
C GLN A 127 15.42 14.96 -2.09
N LYS A 128 14.43 15.44 -2.85
CA LYS A 128 13.17 14.73 -3.05
C LYS A 128 13.45 13.39 -3.72
N LYS A 129 12.89 12.33 -3.17
CA LYS A 129 12.97 10.96 -3.67
C LYS A 129 11.57 10.51 -4.03
N TYR A 130 11.47 9.78 -5.13
CA TYR A 130 10.19 9.24 -5.58
C TYR A 130 9.82 8.02 -4.75
N THR A 131 8.63 8.02 -4.15
CA THR A 131 8.18 6.92 -3.28
C THR A 131 6.69 6.74 -3.44
N VAL A 132 6.30 5.58 -3.95
CA VAL A 132 4.90 5.24 -4.15
C VAL A 132 4.38 4.55 -2.90
N PHE A 133 3.26 5.05 -2.41
CA PHE A 133 2.48 4.43 -1.34
C PHE A 133 1.30 3.71 -1.95
N VAL A 134 1.16 2.43 -1.59
CA VAL A 134 0.06 1.57 -2.01
C VAL A 134 -0.59 1.00 -0.76
N SER A 135 -1.86 1.32 -0.52
CA SER A 135 -2.61 0.78 0.62
C SER A 135 -3.61 -0.26 0.12
N ILE A 136 -3.46 -1.49 0.57
CA ILE A 136 -4.24 -2.64 0.13
C ILE A 136 -5.19 -3.07 1.24
N ARG A 137 -6.45 -3.28 0.88
CA ARG A 137 -7.45 -3.89 1.74
C ARG A 137 -7.69 -5.31 1.26
N HIS A 138 -7.37 -6.29 2.09
CA HIS A 138 -7.55 -7.70 1.75
C HIS A 138 -8.42 -8.42 2.77
N LYS A 139 -9.32 -9.30 2.31
CA LYS A 139 -10.27 -10.05 3.19
C LYS A 139 -9.55 -10.86 4.27
N GLN A 140 -8.35 -11.36 3.99
CA GLN A 140 -7.55 -12.11 4.97
C GLN A 140 -6.96 -11.23 6.09
N LEU A 141 -7.02 -9.90 5.95
CA LEU A 141 -6.68 -8.93 6.99
C LEU A 141 -7.92 -8.41 7.74
N GLU A 142 -9.13 -8.67 7.21
CA GLU A 142 -10.37 -8.30 7.87
C GLU A 142 -10.60 -9.22 9.07
N SER A 143 -11.08 -8.64 10.17
CA SER A 143 -11.40 -9.37 11.40
C SER A 143 -12.74 -8.88 11.92
N THR A 144 -13.65 -9.80 12.22
CA THR A 144 -14.99 -9.47 12.74
C THR A 144 -14.97 -8.68 14.06
N PHE A 145 -13.84 -8.71 14.79
CA PHE A 145 -13.71 -8.11 16.12
C PHE A 145 -12.63 -7.02 16.21
N LYS A 146 -11.94 -6.69 15.11
CA LYS A 146 -10.85 -5.69 15.12
C LYS A 146 -11.05 -4.72 13.97
N LYS A 147 -10.58 -3.47 14.16
CA LYS A 147 -10.56 -2.46 13.10
C LYS A 147 -9.84 -3.01 11.87
N ASP A 148 -10.36 -2.66 10.69
CA ASP A 148 -9.77 -3.02 9.40
C ASP A 148 -8.28 -2.66 9.40
N LYS A 149 -7.47 -3.60 8.91
CA LYS A 149 -6.04 -3.40 8.72
C LYS A 149 -5.75 -3.26 7.24
N TYR A 150 -4.98 -2.24 6.91
CA TYR A 150 -4.43 -2.04 5.59
C TYR A 150 -3.02 -2.58 5.55
N PHE A 151 -2.71 -3.26 4.46
CA PHE A 151 -1.35 -3.59 4.09
C PHE A 151 -0.81 -2.45 3.25
N THR A 152 0.02 -1.60 3.86
CA THR A 152 0.61 -0.46 3.18
C THR A 152 2.02 -0.79 2.73
N LEU A 153 2.27 -0.62 1.44
CA LEU A 153 3.56 -0.70 0.80
C LEU A 153 4.14 0.69 0.62
N ALA A 154 5.41 0.84 0.95
CA ALA A 154 6.25 1.96 0.53
C ALA A 154 7.27 1.44 -0.48
N MET A 155 7.12 1.86 -1.72
CA MET A 155 7.92 1.42 -2.87
C MET A 155 8.85 2.54 -3.31
N PHE A 156 10.13 2.37 -3.04
CA PHE A 156 11.18 3.34 -3.28
C PHE A 156 11.79 3.13 -4.67
N ASN A 157 12.33 4.19 -5.25
CA ASN A 157 13.10 4.09 -6.49
C ASN A 157 14.55 3.60 -6.28
N THR A 158 15.00 3.53 -5.02
CA THR A 158 16.37 3.19 -4.63
C THR A 158 16.38 2.20 -3.46
N PRO A 159 17.42 1.37 -3.33
CA PRO A 159 17.54 0.46 -2.19
C PRO A 159 17.50 1.19 -0.84
N GLN A 160 16.78 0.63 0.13
CA GLN A 160 16.69 1.14 1.49
C GLN A 160 17.48 0.26 2.46
N PRO A 161 18.07 0.83 3.52
CA PRO A 161 18.74 0.06 4.56
C PRO A 161 17.71 -0.61 5.47
N PHE A 162 17.97 -1.86 5.80
CA PHE A 162 17.22 -2.64 6.77
C PHE A 162 18.17 -3.27 7.77
N ASP A 163 17.72 -3.45 9.01
CA ASP A 163 18.47 -4.23 10.00
C ASP A 163 18.31 -5.74 9.80
N GLU A 164 19.00 -6.53 10.63
CA GLU A 164 18.94 -8.00 10.62
C GLU A 164 17.52 -8.55 10.88
N LYS A 165 16.64 -7.75 11.49
CA LYS A 165 15.23 -8.10 11.74
C LYS A 165 14.33 -7.64 10.59
N GLY A 166 14.90 -7.12 9.51
CA GLY A 166 14.20 -6.60 8.34
C GLY A 166 13.46 -5.30 8.60
N ARG A 167 13.79 -4.54 9.66
CA ARG A 167 13.15 -3.24 9.95
C ARG A 167 13.90 -2.14 9.22
N MET A 168 13.17 -1.22 8.59
CA MET A 168 13.76 -0.13 7.83
C MET A 168 14.53 0.83 8.75
N LEU A 169 15.74 1.17 8.33
CA LEU A 169 16.63 2.07 9.03
C LEU A 169 16.61 3.46 8.40
N ASP A 170 17.06 4.45 9.16
CA ASP A 170 17.29 5.78 8.59
C ASP A 170 18.56 5.83 7.73
N ASN A 171 18.50 6.57 6.61
CA ASN A 171 19.61 6.73 5.66
C ASN A 171 20.74 7.62 6.20
N ARG A 172 20.45 8.49 7.17
CA ARG A 172 21.44 9.36 7.83
C ARG A 172 22.01 8.68 9.07
N ASP A 173 21.13 8.11 9.90
CA ASP A 173 21.53 7.38 11.11
C ASP A 173 21.03 5.93 11.09
N ARG A 174 21.91 5.01 10.67
CA ARG A 174 21.61 3.57 10.59
C ARG A 174 21.35 2.92 11.96
N LYS A 175 21.54 3.63 13.08
CA LYS A 175 21.17 3.14 14.41
C LYS A 175 19.68 3.37 14.72
N GLN A 176 19.01 4.23 13.96
CA GLN A 176 17.61 4.57 14.18
C GLN A 176 16.68 3.84 13.22
N LEU A 177 15.53 3.44 13.76
CA LEU A 177 14.43 2.91 12.96
C LEU A 177 13.74 4.06 12.23
N ARG A 178 13.56 3.90 10.92
CA ARG A 178 12.77 4.82 10.14
C ARG A 178 11.29 4.50 10.29
N LYS A 179 10.50 5.55 10.49
CA LYS A 179 9.05 5.49 10.47
C LYS A 179 8.52 6.32 9.31
N LEU A 180 7.61 5.74 8.52
CA LEU A 180 6.80 6.49 7.57
C LEU A 180 5.36 6.51 8.08
N ASN A 181 4.77 7.69 8.20
CA ASN A 181 3.46 7.91 8.83
C ASN A 181 3.34 7.22 10.21
N GLY A 182 4.41 7.27 11.02
CA GLY A 182 4.46 6.67 12.36
C GLY A 182 4.65 5.15 12.40
N ALA A 183 4.60 4.46 11.26
CA ALA A 183 4.77 3.01 11.17
C ALA A 183 6.21 2.62 10.80
N ILE A 184 6.72 1.57 11.45
CA ILE A 184 8.01 0.95 11.08
C ILE A 184 7.75 0.01 9.90
N LEU A 185 8.51 0.19 8.82
CA LEU A 185 8.41 -0.66 7.65
C LEU A 185 9.28 -1.91 7.79
N PHE A 186 8.75 -3.04 7.34
CA PHE A 186 9.44 -4.33 7.29
C PHE A 186 9.79 -4.68 5.83
N LYS A 187 10.94 -5.29 5.62
CA LYS A 187 11.48 -5.62 4.30
C LYS A 187 10.59 -6.62 3.54
N LEU A 188 10.33 -6.33 2.26
CA LEU A 188 9.84 -7.31 1.27
C LEU A 188 10.90 -7.59 0.22
N ASP A 189 11.57 -6.54 -0.25
CA ASP A 189 12.80 -6.60 -1.05
C ASP A 189 13.68 -5.38 -0.72
N ASP A 190 14.73 -5.14 -1.49
CA ASP A 190 15.66 -4.03 -1.22
C ASP A 190 15.04 -2.64 -1.42
N ARG A 191 13.93 -2.53 -2.17
CA ARG A 191 13.29 -1.26 -2.53
C ARG A 191 11.88 -1.12 -1.98
N THR A 192 11.32 -2.16 -1.38
CA THR A 192 9.94 -2.17 -0.90
C THR A 192 9.88 -2.60 0.55
N GLY A 193 9.25 -1.77 1.38
CA GLY A 193 8.91 -2.08 2.76
C GLY A 193 7.41 -2.06 2.98
N TYR A 194 6.93 -2.75 4.03
CA TYR A 194 5.52 -2.76 4.39
C TYR A 194 5.24 -2.44 5.86
N ALA A 195 4.03 -1.95 6.10
CA ALA A 195 3.44 -1.90 7.43
C ALA A 195 1.97 -2.36 7.40
N LEU A 196 1.48 -2.83 8.54
CA LEU A 196 0.05 -2.99 8.77
C LEU A 196 -0.45 -1.75 9.50
N THR A 197 -1.35 -1.01 8.87
CA THR A 197 -1.87 0.27 9.38
C THR A 197 -3.37 0.17 9.64
N ALA A 198 -3.89 1.02 10.52
CA ALA A 198 -5.33 1.11 10.79
C ALA A 198 -6.06 2.06 9.83
N THR A 199 -5.32 2.93 9.14
CA THR A 199 -5.81 3.86 8.13
C THR A 199 -5.10 3.61 6.82
N PHE A 200 -5.79 3.86 5.70
CA PHE A 200 -5.20 3.72 4.37
C PHE A 200 -4.45 4.97 3.90
N ARG A 201 -4.82 6.15 4.42
CA ARG A 201 -4.21 7.47 4.17
C ARG A 201 -3.50 7.97 5.43
#